data_AF-A0A6J4UT55-F1
#
_entry.id   AF-A0A6J4UT55-F1
#
_cell.length_a   1.000
_cell.length_b   1.000
_cell.length_c   1.000
_cell.angle_alpha   90.00
_cell.angle_beta   90.00
_cell.angle_gamma   90.00
#
_symmetry.space_group_name_H-M   'P 1'
#
loop_
_entity.id
_entity.type
_entity.pdbx_description
1 polymer ?
#
loop_
_entity_poly.entity_id
_entity_poly.type
_entity_poly.pdbx_seq_one_letter_code
_entity_poly.pdbx_strand_id
1 'polypeptide(L)'
;MGGEGASQGVDGSPSTEGGRVGGFSIISGDAFIWRQGRAEVTLAPLGTGWSVIYRSTTRLLGPQQVLYEKHHENPTYAAWDVMARVVLVSHNEDEGLRAGRSAAQWIKGRTKATAAATALGAADA
;
A
#
# COMPACT_ATOMS: atom_id res chain seq x y z
N MET A 1 -22.22 -55.97 -14.31
CA MET A 1 -20.76 -55.81 -14.44
C MET A 1 -20.54 -54.40 -14.93
N GLY A 2 -19.91 -53.46 -14.26
CA GLY A 2 -18.96 -53.47 -13.15
C GLY A 2 -18.13 -52.20 -13.38
N GLY A 3 -17.95 -51.35 -12.37
CA GLY A 3 -17.19 -50.11 -12.53
C GLY A 3 -17.47 -49.07 -11.46
N GLU A 4 -17.26 -49.44 -10.19
CA GLU A 4 -16.98 -48.49 -9.12
C GLU A 4 -15.62 -47.79 -9.33
N GLY A 5 -15.52 -46.57 -8.82
CA GLY A 5 -14.25 -46.02 -8.33
C GLY A 5 -13.77 -44.78 -9.06
N ALA A 6 -13.93 -43.62 -8.43
CA ALA A 6 -12.83 -42.78 -7.94
C ALA A 6 -13.34 -41.38 -7.63
N SER A 7 -13.75 -41.20 -6.39
CA SER A 7 -13.71 -39.92 -5.69
C SER A 7 -12.27 -39.39 -5.69
N GLN A 8 -12.03 -38.26 -6.34
CA GLN A 8 -10.84 -37.46 -6.09
C GLN A 8 -11.28 -36.02 -5.87
N GLY A 9 -11.26 -35.62 -4.58
CA GLY A 9 -11.37 -34.23 -4.18
C GLY A 9 -10.23 -33.46 -4.80
N VAL A 10 -10.58 -32.43 -5.57
CA VAL A 10 -9.66 -31.36 -5.93
C VAL A 10 -9.98 -30.21 -5.00
N ASP A 11 -9.00 -29.89 -4.15
CA ASP A 11 -8.97 -28.70 -3.31
C ASP A 11 -9.43 -27.49 -4.12
N GLY A 12 -10.60 -26.97 -3.76
CA GLY A 12 -11.06 -25.65 -4.18
C GLY A 12 -10.18 -24.59 -3.53
N SER A 13 -8.95 -24.45 -4.04
CA SER A 13 -8.17 -23.22 -3.85
C SER A 13 -8.94 -22.12 -4.58
N PRO A 14 -9.40 -21.05 -3.90
CA PRO A 14 -9.94 -19.90 -4.61
C PRO A 14 -8.77 -19.25 -5.33
N SER A 15 -8.66 -19.54 -6.62
CA SER A 15 -7.89 -18.75 -7.58
C SER A 15 -8.45 -17.33 -7.51
N THR A 16 -7.78 -16.48 -6.73
CA THR A 16 -7.93 -15.03 -6.76
C THR A 16 -7.43 -14.57 -8.13
N GLU A 17 -8.25 -14.73 -9.16
CA GLU A 17 -8.11 -13.98 -10.41
C GLU A 17 -8.45 -12.52 -10.09
N GLY A 18 -7.43 -11.84 -9.56
CA GLY A 18 -7.36 -10.40 -9.50
C GLY A 18 -7.41 -9.87 -10.93
N GLY A 19 -8.59 -9.40 -11.33
CA GLY A 19 -8.76 -8.61 -12.54
C GLY A 19 -7.72 -7.49 -12.56
N ARG A 20 -6.88 -7.50 -13.60
CA ARG A 20 -5.88 -6.46 -13.86
C ARG A 20 -6.58 -5.13 -14.13
N VAL A 21 -6.76 -4.35 -13.07
CA VAL A 21 -6.91 -2.90 -13.12
C VAL A 21 -5.69 -2.36 -12.36
N GLY A 22 -4.75 -1.73 -13.08
CA GLY A 22 -3.56 -1.01 -12.57
C GLY A 22 -3.10 -1.42 -11.16
N GLY A 23 -2.24 -2.44 -11.07
CA GLY A 23 -1.89 -3.07 -9.80
C GLY A 23 -1.17 -2.16 -8.81
N PHE A 24 -1.92 -1.58 -7.87
CA PHE A 24 -1.39 -1.20 -6.58
C PHE A 24 -1.34 -2.46 -5.70
N SER A 25 -0.17 -2.82 -5.19
CA SER A 25 -0.07 -3.88 -4.18
C SER A 25 -0.07 -3.21 -2.81
N ILE A 26 -1.25 -3.09 -2.18
CA ILE A 26 -1.34 -2.79 -0.74
C ILE A 26 -0.96 -4.09 -0.03
N ILE A 27 0.33 -4.35 0.12
CA ILE A 27 0.78 -5.46 0.97
C ILE A 27 2.04 -5.04 1.72
N SER A 28 1.81 -4.32 2.82
CA SER A 28 2.39 -4.63 4.12
C SER A 28 1.62 -3.80 5.14
N GLY A 29 1.08 -4.43 6.19
CA GLY A 29 0.33 -3.72 7.24
C GLY A 29 1.10 -2.51 7.82
N ASP A 30 2.42 -2.49 7.62
CA ASP A 30 3.33 -1.44 8.05
C ASP A 30 3.46 -0.23 7.13
N ALA A 31 3.19 -0.33 5.82
CA ALA A 31 3.31 0.79 4.89
C ALA A 31 2.30 0.73 3.73
N PHE A 32 1.84 1.91 3.30
CA PHE A 32 1.15 2.05 2.01
C PHE A 32 2.20 2.17 0.91
N ILE A 33 2.06 1.37 -0.15
CA ILE A 33 3.01 1.35 -1.27
C ILE A 33 2.23 1.45 -2.58
N TRP A 34 2.55 2.47 -3.37
CA TRP A 34 2.11 2.61 -4.75
C TRP A 34 3.29 2.33 -5.68
N ARG A 35 3.06 1.58 -6.77
CA ARG A 35 4.11 1.21 -7.73
C ARG A 35 3.60 1.35 -9.17
N GLN A 36 4.43 1.91 -10.04
CA GLN A 36 4.20 1.91 -11.48
C GLN A 36 5.51 1.88 -12.25
N GLY A 37 5.71 0.83 -13.05
CA GLY A 37 6.96 0.64 -13.78
C GLY A 37 8.16 0.59 -12.82
N ARG A 38 9.05 1.57 -12.92
CA ARG A 38 10.25 1.69 -12.07
C ARG A 38 10.05 2.56 -10.84
N ALA A 39 8.89 3.19 -10.71
CA ALA A 39 8.58 4.10 -9.64
C ALA A 39 7.87 3.41 -8.47
N GLU A 40 8.23 3.82 -7.27
CA GLU A 40 7.60 3.42 -6.02
C GLU A 40 7.40 4.64 -5.13
N VAL A 41 6.18 4.85 -4.65
CA VAL A 41 5.85 5.84 -3.62
C VAL A 41 5.43 5.07 -2.38
N THR A 42 6.19 5.23 -1.30
CA THR A 42 5.95 4.59 0.00
C THR A 42 5.48 5.64 1.00
N LEU A 43 4.47 5.30 1.79
CA LEU A 43 4.01 6.03 2.95
C LEU A 43 4.08 5.11 4.17
N ALA A 44 4.80 5.51 5.20
CA ALA A 44 4.98 4.73 6.42
C ALA A 44 4.86 5.62 7.67
N PRO A 45 4.42 5.08 8.83
CA PRO A 45 4.51 5.80 10.09
C PRO A 45 5.97 6.04 10.47
N LEU A 46 6.27 7.20 11.04
CA LEU A 46 7.59 7.55 11.57
C LEU A 46 7.42 8.31 12.89
N GLY A 47 7.64 7.62 14.02
CA GLY A 47 7.39 8.19 15.34
C GLY A 47 5.93 8.63 15.49
N THR A 48 5.71 9.94 15.71
CA THR A 48 4.38 10.55 15.80
C THR A 48 3.82 11.01 14.45
N GLY A 49 4.61 10.95 13.37
CA GLY A 49 4.25 11.42 12.04
C GLY A 49 4.33 10.34 10.97
N TRP A 50 4.54 10.79 9.73
CA TRP A 50 4.44 10.00 8.51
C TRP A 50 5.58 10.35 7.55
N SER A 51 6.31 9.34 7.06
CA SER A 51 7.31 9.52 6.02
C SER A 51 6.74 9.15 4.65
N VAL A 52 6.95 10.01 3.66
CA VAL A 52 6.66 9.77 2.25
C VAL A 52 7.99 9.67 1.51
N ILE A 53 8.23 8.52 0.87
CA ILE A 53 9.46 8.25 0.13
C ILE A 53 9.09 7.90 -1.30
N TYR A 54 9.65 8.64 -2.26
CA TYR A 54 9.59 8.29 -3.68
C TYR A 54 10.94 7.74 -4.13
N ARG A 55 10.90 6.53 -4.68
CA ARG A 55 12.05 5.82 -5.21
C ARG A 55 11.85 5.49 -6.69
N SER A 56 12.92 5.54 -7.47
CA SER A 56 12.88 5.08 -8.86
C SER A 56 14.21 4.51 -9.32
N THR A 57 14.16 3.60 -10.28
CA THR A 57 15.35 3.08 -10.96
C THR A 57 15.63 3.93 -12.20
N THR A 58 16.81 4.55 -12.27
CA THR A 58 17.21 5.34 -13.45
C THR A 58 17.44 4.43 -14.67
N ARG A 59 17.56 5.03 -15.87
CA ARG A 59 17.65 4.29 -17.15
C ARG A 59 18.80 3.27 -17.19
N LEU A 60 19.83 3.44 -16.37
CA LEU A 60 21.07 2.65 -16.35
C LEU A 60 21.02 1.36 -15.50
N LEU A 61 19.85 0.83 -15.16
CA LEU A 61 19.71 -0.43 -14.37
C LEU A 61 20.51 -0.43 -13.06
N GLY A 62 20.73 0.74 -12.47
CA GLY A 62 21.38 0.89 -11.17
C GLY A 62 20.46 0.49 -10.01
N PRO A 63 20.97 0.47 -8.77
CA PRO A 63 20.13 0.27 -7.58
C PRO A 63 19.01 1.31 -7.53
N GLN A 64 17.88 0.93 -6.93
CA GLN A 64 16.74 1.82 -6.76
C GLN A 64 17.15 3.03 -5.90
N GLN A 65 17.00 4.24 -6.43
CA GLN A 65 17.43 5.46 -5.76
C GLN A 65 16.24 6.14 -5.10
N VAL A 66 16.45 6.66 -3.89
CA VAL A 66 15.51 7.59 -3.25
C VAL A 66 15.65 8.94 -3.96
N LEU A 67 14.59 9.35 -4.65
CA LEU A 67 14.56 10.63 -5.36
C LEU A 67 13.90 11.73 -4.53
N TYR A 68 13.11 11.35 -3.53
CA TYR A 68 12.47 12.27 -2.61
C TYR A 68 12.11 11.56 -1.31
N GLU A 69 12.29 12.26 -0.20
CA GLU A 69 11.85 11.85 1.12
C GLU A 69 11.38 13.07 1.89
N LYS A 70 10.21 12.97 2.53
CA LYS A 70 9.69 14.02 3.41
C LYS A 70 8.90 13.45 4.57
N HIS A 71 9.13 14.04 5.73
CA HIS A 71 8.39 13.76 6.94
C HIS A 71 7.24 14.76 7.14
N HIS A 72 6.09 14.27 7.58
CA HIS A 72 4.88 15.05 7.85
C HIS A 72 4.29 14.65 9.20
N GLU A 73 4.11 15.62 10.10
CA GLU A 73 3.37 15.40 11.33
C GLU A 73 1.86 15.27 11.07
N ASN A 74 1.35 16.00 10.07
CA ASN A 74 -0.07 15.99 9.74
C ASN A 74 -0.39 14.85 8.74
N PRO A 75 -1.33 13.94 9.08
CA PRO A 75 -1.71 12.82 8.21
C PRO A 75 -2.32 13.27 6.87
N THR A 76 -3.04 14.39 6.85
CA THR A 76 -3.65 14.92 5.62
C THR A 76 -2.58 15.38 4.64
N TYR A 77 -1.52 16.04 5.14
CA TYR A 77 -0.42 16.51 4.30
C TYR A 77 0.40 15.34 3.76
N ALA A 78 0.58 14.27 4.52
CA ALA A 78 1.19 13.04 4.05
C ALA A 78 0.41 12.41 2.87
N ALA A 79 -0.92 12.32 2.99
CA ALA A 79 -1.77 11.78 1.92
C ALA A 79 -1.77 12.67 0.66
N TRP A 80 -1.77 14.00 0.83
CA TRP A 80 -1.64 14.93 -0.30
C TRP A 80 -0.26 14.87 -0.96
N ASP A 81 0.80 14.65 -0.19
CA ASP A 81 2.13 14.48 -0.78
C ASP A 81 2.23 13.18 -1.58
N VAL A 82 1.64 12.08 -1.09
CA VAL A 82 1.49 10.84 -1.88
C VAL A 82 0.78 11.12 -3.20
N MET A 83 -0.37 11.81 -3.16
CA MET A 83 -1.09 12.21 -4.38
C MET A 83 -0.19 13.01 -5.33
N ALA A 84 0.49 14.04 -4.83
CA ALA A 84 1.38 14.88 -5.64
C ALA A 84 2.53 14.07 -6.27
N ARG A 85 3.14 13.12 -5.53
CA ARG A 85 4.17 12.23 -6.07
C ARG A 85 3.62 11.30 -7.15
N VAL A 86 2.41 10.76 -6.95
CA VAL A 86 1.78 9.87 -7.94
C VAL A 86 1.42 10.63 -9.21
N VAL A 87 0.85 11.85 -9.12
CA VAL A 87 0.58 12.69 -10.30
C VAL A 87 1.87 13.02 -11.05
N LEU A 88 2.92 13.43 -10.32
CA LEU A 88 4.21 13.78 -10.92
C LEU A 88 4.81 12.61 -11.72
N VAL A 89 4.65 11.38 -11.21
CA VAL A 89 5.33 10.21 -11.77
C VAL A 89 4.50 9.48 -12.82
N SER A 90 3.18 9.40 -12.62
CA SER A 90 2.26 8.74 -13.55
C SER A 90 1.82 9.65 -14.70
N HIS A 91 1.97 10.97 -14.54
CA HIS A 91 1.38 11.99 -15.40
C HIS A 91 -0.15 11.83 -15.54
N ASN A 92 -0.81 11.30 -14.50
CA ASN A 92 -2.24 11.01 -14.48
C ASN A 92 -2.86 11.52 -13.16
N GLU A 93 -3.72 12.52 -13.26
CA GLU A 93 -4.38 13.14 -12.10
C GLU A 93 -5.38 12.21 -11.42
N ASP A 94 -6.14 11.43 -12.18
CA ASP A 94 -7.12 10.48 -11.64
C ASP A 94 -6.42 9.39 -10.81
N GLU A 95 -5.27 8.92 -11.29
CA GLU A 95 -4.45 7.97 -10.54
C GLU A 95 -3.92 8.59 -9.26
N GLY A 96 -3.48 9.85 -9.30
CA GLY A 96 -3.11 10.62 -8.12
C GLY A 96 -4.25 10.71 -7.11
N LEU A 97 -5.46 11.05 -7.54
CA LEU A 97 -6.63 11.15 -6.68
C LEU A 97 -7.00 9.81 -6.05
N ARG A 98 -6.95 8.71 -6.82
CA ARG A 98 -7.17 7.36 -6.30
C ARG A 98 -6.13 6.97 -5.25
N ALA A 99 -4.85 7.21 -5.54
CA ALA A 99 -3.76 6.90 -4.62
C ALA A 99 -3.85 7.74 -3.34
N GLY A 100 -4.12 9.04 -3.44
CA GLY A 100 -4.28 9.95 -2.31
C GLY A 100 -5.44 9.55 -1.39
N ARG A 101 -6.60 9.20 -1.97
CA ARG A 101 -7.75 8.69 -1.18
C ARG A 101 -7.42 7.38 -0.49
N SER A 102 -6.74 6.46 -1.18
CA SER A 102 -6.34 5.17 -0.63
C SER A 102 -5.34 5.34 0.52
N ALA A 103 -4.35 6.23 0.36
CA ALA A 103 -3.40 6.58 1.40
C ALA A 103 -4.10 7.19 2.63
N ALA A 104 -5.05 8.11 2.44
CA ALA A 104 -5.82 8.69 3.53
C ALA A 104 -6.67 7.64 4.28
N GLN A 105 -7.29 6.70 3.56
CA GLN A 105 -8.03 5.59 4.16
C GLN A 105 -7.11 4.66 4.96
N TRP A 106 -5.94 4.35 4.43
CA TRP A 106 -4.93 3.54 5.10
C TRP A 106 -4.46 4.19 6.40
N ILE A 107 -4.12 5.49 6.38
CA ILE A 107 -3.77 6.26 7.58
C ILE A 107 -4.87 6.15 8.64
N LYS A 108 -6.13 6.42 8.26
CA LYS A 108 -7.29 6.36 9.17
C LYS A 108 -7.47 4.98 9.79
N GLY A 109 -7.36 3.93 8.98
CA GLY A 109 -7.44 2.54 9.44
C GLY A 109 -6.37 2.24 10.48
N ARG A 110 -5.14 2.72 10.24
CA ARG A 110 -4.02 2.52 11.17
C ARG A 110 -4.19 3.30 12.47
N THR A 111 -4.54 4.59 12.41
CA THR A 111 -4.77 5.39 13.62
C THR A 111 -5.84 4.77 14.51
N LYS A 112 -6.91 4.22 13.89
CA LYS A 112 -7.95 3.49 14.62
C LYS A 112 -7.41 2.21 15.27
N ALA A 113 -6.62 1.43 14.54
CA ALA A 113 -6.02 0.20 15.06
C ALA A 113 -5.05 0.47 16.22
N THR A 114 -4.21 1.51 16.11
CA THR A 114 -3.33 1.95 17.20
C THR A 114 -4.12 2.37 18.43
N ALA A 115 -5.18 3.17 18.26
CA ALA A 115 -6.02 3.59 19.38
C ALA A 115 -6.72 2.41 20.07
N ALA A 116 -7.19 1.42 19.29
CA ALA A 116 -7.79 0.20 19.83
C ALA A 116 -6.79 -0.66 20.62
N ALA A 117 -5.56 -0.80 20.12
CA ALA A 117 -4.49 -1.52 20.82
C ALA A 117 -4.12 -0.86 22.16
N THR A 118 -4.05 0.47 22.19
CA THR A 118 -3.82 1.22 23.44
C THR A 118 -4.96 1.02 24.44
N ALA A 119 -6.22 1.04 23.99
CA ALA A 119 -7.38 0.86 24.86
C ALA A 119 -7.44 -0.55 25.47
N LEU A 120 -7.06 -1.59 24.72
CA LEU A 120 -7.02 -2.97 25.23
C LEU A 120 -5.91 -3.14 26.28
N GLY A 121 -4.72 -2.62 26.03
CA GLY A 121 -3.61 -2.69 26.99
C GLY A 121 -3.84 -1.89 28.28
N ALA A 122 -4.74 -0.90 28.27
CA ALA A 122 -5.13 -0.14 29.45
C ALA A 122 -6.23 -0.80 30.30
N ALA A 123 -6.93 -1.81 29.78
CA ALA A 123 -7.99 -2.51 30.50
C ALA A 123 -7.47 -3.70 31.32
N ASP A 124 -6.26 -4.18 31.02
CA ASP A 124 -5.59 -5.30 31.71
C ASP A 124 -4.60 -4.84 32.82
N ALA A 125 -4.59 -3.54 33.17
CA ALA A 125 -3.73 -2.93 34.18
C ALA A 125 -4.54 -2.32 35.33
#